data_AF-A0A7L3JM41-F1
#
_entry.id   AF-A0A7L3JM41-F1
#
_cell.length_a   1.000
_cell.length_b   1.000
_cell.length_c   1.000
_cell.angle_alpha   90.00
_cell.angle_beta   90.00
_cell.angle_gamma   90.00
#
_symmetry.space_group_name_H-M   'P 1'
#
loop_
_entity.id
_entity.type
_entity.pdbx_description
1 polymer ?
#
loop_
_entity_poly.entity_id
_entity_poly.type
_entity_poly.pdbx_seq_one_letter_code
_entity_poly.pdbx_strand_id
1 'polypeptide(L)'
;QTSRGEFDSSEYEVRRRYQDFLWLKSKLEEAHPTLIIPPLPEKFIMKGMVERFSDEFIETRRKALHKFLNRIADHPTLTFNEDFKIFLTAQAWELSSHKKQGPSLLSRMGQTVRAVASSVRGVKNRPEMFTEMNDYMETFSQKINILDKIAHRIYKEEREYFNEMKEYGPIHTLWSASEEDIADSLKGVASCIDKCCKATEKRMAGLSENLLPILHEYVLYSEILMGVLKRRDQIQGELDSKVDALANKKTEKDLFSEDIGKLEDKVECANNALKADWDRWKQNMQCDMRSTFTNVAENNLRYYEE
;
A
#
# COMPACT_ATOMS: atom_id res chain seq x y z
N GLN A 1 4.80 1.08 -22.99
CA GLN A 1 5.81 1.02 -24.06
C GLN A 1 7.17 1.31 -23.43
N THR A 2 8.17 0.46 -23.66
CA THR A 2 9.55 0.65 -23.15
C THR A 2 10.48 1.06 -24.29
N SER A 3 11.47 1.91 -23.99
CA SER A 3 12.53 2.33 -24.91
C SER A 3 13.91 1.74 -24.52
N ARG A 4 13.95 0.81 -23.55
CA ARG A 4 15.19 0.21 -23.04
C ARG A 4 15.63 -0.93 -23.95
N GLY A 5 16.90 -0.89 -24.41
CA GLY A 5 17.46 -1.87 -25.34
C GLY A 5 17.69 -3.29 -24.78
N GLU A 6 17.49 -3.48 -23.47
CA GLU A 6 17.53 -4.80 -22.82
C GLU A 6 16.22 -5.60 -22.99
N PHE A 7 15.18 -5.00 -23.57
CA PHE A 7 13.93 -5.66 -23.92
C PHE A 7 13.91 -5.96 -25.43
N ASP A 8 13.54 -7.19 -25.78
CA ASP A 8 13.48 -7.63 -27.18
C ASP A 8 12.26 -7.03 -27.94
N SER A 9 11.32 -6.44 -27.21
CA SER A 9 10.15 -5.74 -27.75
C SER A 9 9.86 -4.47 -26.95
N SER A 10 9.34 -3.43 -27.62
CA SER A 10 8.85 -2.21 -26.97
C SER A 10 7.52 -2.41 -26.24
N GLU A 11 6.83 -3.52 -26.50
CA GLU A 11 5.51 -3.84 -25.94
C GLU A 11 5.37 -5.34 -25.68
N TYR A 12 4.78 -5.67 -24.52
CA TYR A 12 4.45 -7.04 -24.11
C TYR A 12 3.03 -7.04 -23.56
N GLU A 13 2.27 -8.09 -23.89
CA GLU A 13 0.98 -8.37 -23.29
C GLU A 13 1.05 -9.72 -22.58
N VAL A 14 0.82 -9.72 -21.25
CA VAL A 14 0.85 -10.92 -20.43
C VAL A 14 -0.31 -10.93 -19.44
N ARG A 15 -0.84 -12.12 -19.15
CA ARG A 15 -1.86 -12.29 -18.12
C ARG A 15 -1.21 -12.62 -16.79
N ARG A 16 -1.62 -11.92 -15.73
CA ARG A 16 -1.13 -12.09 -14.36
C ARG A 16 -2.30 -12.19 -13.40
N ARG A 17 -2.29 -13.21 -12.54
CA ARG A 17 -3.24 -13.34 -11.43
C ARG A 17 -2.66 -12.67 -10.18
N TYR A 18 -3.53 -12.32 -9.22
CA TYR A 18 -3.10 -11.66 -7.98
C TYR A 18 -1.97 -12.40 -7.22
N GLN A 19 -1.95 -13.73 -7.22
CA GLN A 19 -0.86 -14.50 -6.61
C GLN A 19 0.50 -14.28 -7.28
N ASP A 20 0.53 -13.87 -8.54
CA ASP A 20 1.77 -13.55 -9.26
C ASP A 20 2.35 -12.23 -8.73
N PHE A 21 1.49 -11.27 -8.39
CA PHE A 21 1.92 -10.02 -7.76
C PHE A 21 2.50 -10.26 -6.36
N LEU A 22 1.88 -11.15 -5.56
CA LEU A 22 2.44 -11.54 -4.26
C LEU A 22 3.83 -12.16 -4.39
N TRP A 23 4.01 -13.01 -5.39
CA TRP A 23 5.31 -13.60 -5.70
C TRP A 23 6.34 -12.51 -6.06
N LEU A 24 5.99 -11.60 -6.97
CA LEU A 24 6.86 -10.49 -7.36
C LEU A 24 7.23 -9.62 -6.15
N LYS A 25 6.25 -9.22 -5.33
CA LYS A 25 6.50 -8.44 -4.11
C LYS A 25 7.48 -9.17 -3.17
N SER A 26 7.25 -10.46 -2.92
CA SER A 26 8.16 -11.26 -2.09
C SER A 26 9.58 -11.31 -2.66
N LYS A 27 9.71 -11.42 -3.98
CA LYS A 27 11.03 -11.44 -4.64
C LYS A 27 11.76 -10.12 -4.52
N LEU A 28 11.06 -9.01 -4.70
CA LEU A 28 11.62 -7.67 -4.50
C LEU A 28 12.02 -7.42 -3.05
N GLU A 29 11.22 -7.86 -2.07
CA GLU A 29 11.54 -7.76 -0.64
C GLU A 29 12.74 -8.64 -0.24
N GLU A 30 12.89 -9.81 -0.86
CA GLU A 30 14.05 -10.70 -0.68
C GLU A 30 15.33 -10.08 -1.27
N ALA A 31 15.25 -9.53 -2.50
CA ALA A 31 16.38 -8.94 -3.19
C ALA A 31 16.82 -7.59 -2.60
N HIS A 32 15.86 -6.83 -2.05
CA HIS A 32 16.08 -5.47 -1.57
C HIS A 32 15.43 -5.26 -0.19
N PRO A 33 15.99 -5.84 0.88
CA PRO A 33 15.36 -5.86 2.20
C PRO A 33 15.17 -4.47 2.82
N THR A 34 15.91 -3.47 2.36
CA THR A 34 15.87 -2.10 2.91
C THR A 34 15.26 -1.06 1.96
N LEU A 35 14.71 -1.49 0.82
CA LEU A 35 13.90 -0.63 -0.06
C LEU A 35 12.42 -0.69 0.33
N ILE A 36 11.70 0.40 0.05
CA ILE A 36 10.26 0.50 0.30
C ILE A 36 9.51 -0.08 -0.89
N ILE A 37 9.14 -1.35 -0.80
CA ILE A 37 8.34 -2.01 -1.84
C ILE A 37 6.88 -1.58 -1.70
N PRO A 38 6.20 -1.06 -2.74
CA PRO A 38 4.80 -0.63 -2.66
C PRO A 38 3.86 -1.74 -2.14
N PRO A 39 2.80 -1.40 -1.39
CA PRO A 39 1.84 -2.37 -0.91
C PRO A 39 1.01 -2.94 -2.07
N LEU A 40 0.49 -4.15 -1.87
CA LEU A 40 -0.53 -4.73 -2.73
C LEU A 40 -1.89 -4.57 -2.06
N PRO A 41 -2.98 -4.39 -2.83
CA PRO A 41 -4.32 -4.36 -2.25
C PRO A 41 -4.60 -5.69 -1.54
N GLU A 42 -5.29 -5.66 -0.40
CA GLU A 42 -5.53 -6.86 0.41
C GLU A 42 -6.27 -7.98 -0.36
N LYS A 43 -6.08 -9.24 0.07
CA LYS A 43 -6.75 -10.42 -0.50
C LYS A 43 -8.28 -10.35 -0.37
N PHE A 44 -8.77 -9.70 0.68
CA PHE A 44 -10.16 -9.52 1.01
C PHE A 44 -10.36 -8.06 1.43
N ILE A 45 -11.48 -7.44 1.04
CA ILE A 45 -11.81 -6.13 1.62
C ILE A 45 -12.12 -6.35 3.10
N MET A 46 -11.55 -5.50 3.94
CA MET A 46 -12.03 -5.23 5.29
C MET A 46 -13.58 -5.25 5.36
N LYS A 47 -14.11 -6.10 6.25
CA LYS A 47 -15.45 -5.95 6.85
C LYS A 47 -16.64 -5.67 5.90
N GLY A 48 -16.97 -6.61 5.02
CA GLY A 48 -18.37 -6.82 4.58
C GLY A 48 -19.06 -5.68 3.81
N MET A 49 -18.33 -4.70 3.27
CA MET A 49 -18.94 -3.56 2.55
C MET A 49 -19.17 -3.84 1.06
N VAL A 50 -18.47 -4.81 0.48
CA VAL A 50 -18.48 -5.08 -0.96
C VAL A 50 -18.28 -6.58 -1.21
N GLU A 51 -19.08 -7.17 -2.10
CA GLU A 51 -18.91 -8.58 -2.50
C GLU A 51 -17.57 -8.78 -3.23
N ARG A 52 -16.90 -9.91 -2.93
CA ARG A 52 -15.58 -10.30 -3.46
C ARG A 52 -15.49 -10.33 -5.00
N PHE A 53 -16.61 -10.29 -5.69
CA PHE A 53 -16.68 -10.34 -7.16
C PHE A 53 -17.55 -9.23 -7.76
N SER A 54 -17.86 -8.18 -6.98
CA SER A 54 -18.47 -6.99 -7.56
C SER A 54 -17.47 -6.29 -8.49
N ASP A 55 -18.01 -5.65 -9.53
CA ASP A 55 -17.21 -4.90 -10.50
C ASP A 55 -16.42 -3.76 -9.82
N GLU A 56 -17.00 -3.09 -8.82
CA GLU A 56 -16.36 -2.03 -8.02
C GLU A 56 -15.08 -2.55 -7.33
N PHE A 57 -15.14 -3.74 -6.75
CA PHE A 57 -13.97 -4.35 -6.10
C PHE A 57 -12.89 -4.73 -7.10
N ILE A 58 -13.28 -5.36 -8.21
CA ILE A 58 -12.34 -5.81 -9.24
C ILE A 58 -11.61 -4.59 -9.82
N GLU A 59 -12.34 -3.51 -10.09
CA GLU A 59 -11.77 -2.29 -10.64
C GLU A 59 -10.85 -1.57 -9.64
N THR A 60 -11.27 -1.44 -8.37
CA THR A 60 -10.44 -0.86 -7.31
C THR A 60 -9.12 -1.63 -7.16
N ARG A 61 -9.21 -2.97 -7.15
CA ARG A 61 -8.02 -3.82 -7.11
C ARG A 61 -7.15 -3.65 -8.35
N ARG A 62 -7.75 -3.57 -9.55
CA ARG A 62 -7.01 -3.36 -10.81
C ARG A 62 -6.24 -2.03 -10.78
N LYS A 63 -6.88 -0.94 -10.34
CA LYS A 63 -6.25 0.38 -10.16
C LYS A 63 -5.06 0.30 -9.19
N ALA A 64 -5.22 -0.35 -8.04
CA ALA A 64 -4.15 -0.53 -7.06
C ALA A 64 -2.98 -1.39 -7.58
N LEU A 65 -3.26 -2.48 -8.30
CA LEU A 65 -2.22 -3.30 -8.93
C LEU A 65 -1.48 -2.55 -10.05
N HIS A 66 -2.19 -1.74 -10.82
CA HIS A 66 -1.57 -0.88 -11.83
C HIS A 66 -0.64 0.16 -11.17
N LYS A 67 -1.10 0.81 -10.10
CA LYS A 67 -0.28 1.74 -9.32
C LYS A 67 0.96 1.06 -8.74
N PHE A 68 0.84 -0.15 -8.19
CA PHE A 68 1.98 -0.95 -7.72
C PHE A 68 3.05 -1.15 -8.81
N LEU A 69 2.63 -1.53 -10.03
CA LEU A 69 3.56 -1.73 -11.15
C LEU A 69 4.23 -0.42 -11.59
N ASN A 70 3.48 0.67 -11.69
CA ASN A 70 4.03 1.97 -12.05
C ASN A 70 5.05 2.44 -11.02
N ARG A 71 4.74 2.31 -9.71
CA ARG A 71 5.67 2.67 -8.63
C ARG A 71 6.98 1.88 -8.69
N ILE A 72 6.92 0.60 -9.09
CA ILE A 72 8.13 -0.23 -9.31
C ILE A 72 8.88 0.22 -10.56
N ALA A 73 8.17 0.47 -11.65
CA ALA A 73 8.76 0.91 -12.92
C ALA A 73 9.46 2.28 -12.81
N ASP A 74 8.92 3.18 -11.99
CA ASP A 74 9.46 4.52 -11.71
C ASP A 74 10.61 4.53 -10.68
N HIS A 75 10.86 3.39 -10.04
CA HIS A 75 11.88 3.27 -9.01
C HIS A 75 13.26 2.98 -9.65
N PRO A 76 14.31 3.77 -9.35
CA PRO A 76 15.60 3.70 -10.03
C PRO A 76 16.33 2.36 -9.84
N THR A 77 16.11 1.66 -8.73
CA THR A 77 16.64 0.31 -8.50
C THR A 77 15.68 -0.80 -8.93
N LEU A 78 14.43 -0.80 -8.47
CA LEU A 78 13.50 -1.91 -8.68
C LEU A 78 13.13 -2.14 -10.16
N THR A 79 13.15 -1.09 -10.98
CA THR A 79 12.86 -1.18 -12.43
C THR A 79 13.88 -2.04 -13.20
N PHE A 80 15.07 -2.29 -12.64
CA PHE A 80 16.10 -3.14 -13.23
C PHE A 80 16.13 -4.55 -12.62
N ASN A 81 15.19 -4.88 -11.75
CA ASN A 81 15.14 -6.20 -11.12
C ASN A 81 14.72 -7.29 -12.14
N GLU A 82 15.45 -8.40 -12.16
CA GLU A 82 15.20 -9.48 -13.12
C GLU A 82 13.84 -10.16 -12.91
N ASP A 83 13.40 -10.36 -11.67
CA ASP A 83 12.07 -10.91 -11.39
C ASP A 83 10.95 -9.96 -11.86
N PHE A 84 11.18 -8.64 -11.83
CA PHE A 84 10.26 -7.65 -12.39
C PHE A 84 10.22 -7.74 -13.93
N LYS A 85 11.37 -7.88 -14.58
CA LYS A 85 11.44 -8.10 -16.03
C LYS A 85 10.68 -9.38 -16.43
N ILE A 86 10.98 -10.51 -15.78
CA ILE A 86 10.27 -11.78 -15.98
C ILE A 86 8.77 -11.62 -15.75
N PHE A 87 8.39 -10.89 -14.70
CA PHE A 87 6.98 -10.61 -14.42
C PHE A 87 6.30 -9.84 -15.55
N LEU A 88 6.99 -8.96 -16.27
CA LEU A 88 6.40 -8.19 -17.37
C LEU A 88 6.43 -8.93 -18.72
N THR A 89 7.41 -9.80 -18.96
CA THR A 89 7.65 -10.35 -20.31
C THR A 89 7.33 -11.84 -20.45
N ALA A 90 7.46 -12.63 -19.38
CA ALA A 90 7.37 -14.08 -19.47
C ALA A 90 5.94 -14.58 -19.73
N GLN A 91 5.80 -15.63 -20.52
CA GLN A 91 4.53 -16.31 -20.67
C GLN A 91 4.12 -17.02 -19.36
N ALA A 92 2.83 -17.33 -19.22
CA ALA A 92 2.30 -17.87 -17.96
C ALA A 92 3.00 -19.18 -17.50
N TRP A 93 3.41 -20.02 -18.46
CA TRP A 93 4.12 -21.27 -18.18
C TRP A 93 5.58 -21.04 -17.76
N GLU A 94 6.28 -20.07 -18.38
CA GLU A 94 7.65 -19.68 -18.01
C GLU A 94 7.71 -19.13 -16.59
N LEU A 95 6.79 -18.20 -16.27
CA LEU A 95 6.67 -17.63 -14.93
C LEU A 95 6.44 -18.71 -13.86
N SER A 96 5.62 -19.71 -14.20
CA SER A 96 5.33 -20.84 -13.29
C SER A 96 6.56 -21.70 -13.02
N SER A 97 7.46 -21.85 -14.01
CA SER A 97 8.73 -22.55 -13.84
C SER A 97 9.71 -21.76 -12.98
N HIS A 98 9.84 -20.44 -13.20
CA HIS A 98 10.69 -19.57 -12.37
C HIS A 98 10.28 -19.57 -10.89
N LYS A 99 8.98 -19.59 -10.60
CA LYS A 99 8.46 -19.68 -9.22
C LYS A 99 8.93 -20.92 -8.46
N LYS A 100 9.14 -22.05 -9.15
CA LYS A 100 9.56 -23.31 -8.54
C LYS A 100 11.06 -23.35 -8.22
N GLN A 101 11.86 -22.48 -8.82
CA GLN A 101 13.31 -22.40 -8.60
C GLN A 101 13.70 -21.54 -7.39
N GLY A 102 12.73 -20.91 -6.72
CA GLY A 102 12.99 -20.08 -5.53
C GLY A 102 13.40 -20.91 -4.29
N PRO A 103 14.12 -20.29 -3.33
CA PRO A 103 14.59 -20.98 -2.14
C PRO A 103 13.44 -21.60 -1.31
N SER A 104 13.64 -22.86 -0.91
CA SER A 104 12.69 -23.68 -0.13
C SER A 104 12.24 -22.98 1.16
N LEU A 105 10.96 -23.16 1.53
CA LEU A 105 10.33 -22.62 2.76
C LEU A 105 11.15 -22.85 4.04
N LEU A 106 11.97 -23.91 4.06
CA LEU A 106 12.86 -24.24 5.18
C LEU A 106 13.93 -23.17 5.47
N SER A 107 14.40 -22.43 4.45
CA SER A 107 15.39 -21.35 4.68
C SER A 107 14.78 -20.12 5.34
N ARG A 108 13.48 -19.84 5.13
CA ARG A 108 12.77 -18.69 5.71
C ARG A 108 12.55 -18.83 7.22
N MET A 109 12.20 -20.04 7.69
CA MET A 109 12.00 -20.31 9.12
C MET A 109 13.28 -20.09 9.94
N GLY A 110 14.45 -20.45 9.40
CA GLY A 110 15.74 -20.20 10.06
C GLY A 110 16.09 -18.72 10.22
N GLN A 111 15.64 -17.86 9.30
CA GLN A 111 15.83 -16.42 9.37
C GLN A 111 14.90 -15.76 10.41
N THR A 112 13.66 -16.25 10.56
CA THR A 112 12.69 -15.73 11.54
C THR A 112 13.17 -15.91 12.99
N VAL A 113 13.74 -17.07 13.32
CA VAL A 113 14.24 -17.35 14.68
C VAL A 113 15.42 -16.42 15.05
N ARG A 114 16.33 -16.16 14.10
CA ARG A 114 17.48 -15.27 14.29
C ARG A 114 17.05 -13.80 14.46
N ALA A 115 16.01 -13.38 13.72
CA ALA A 115 15.42 -12.05 13.80
C ALA A 115 14.73 -11.76 15.15
N VAL A 116 14.12 -12.77 15.78
CA VAL A 116 13.48 -12.61 17.10
C VAL A 116 14.51 -12.50 18.21
N ALA A 117 15.59 -13.29 18.17
CA ALA A 117 16.68 -13.24 19.16
C ALA A 117 17.44 -11.91 19.17
N SER A 118 17.58 -11.26 18.01
CA SER A 118 18.22 -9.95 17.84
C SER A 118 17.32 -8.78 18.24
N SER A 119 15.99 -8.92 18.12
CA SER A 119 15.03 -7.86 18.48
C SER A 119 14.97 -7.54 19.98
N VAL A 120 15.43 -8.45 20.86
CA VAL A 120 15.36 -8.29 22.33
C VAL A 120 16.48 -7.39 22.87
N ARG A 121 17.58 -7.18 22.14
CA ARG A 121 18.73 -6.38 22.62
C ARG A 121 18.66 -4.89 22.30
N GLY A 122 17.70 -4.46 21.47
CA GLY A 122 17.70 -3.11 20.91
C GLY A 122 18.91 -2.86 19.99
N VAL A 123 18.88 -1.76 19.23
CA VAL A 123 20.02 -1.34 18.40
C VAL A 123 20.82 -0.30 19.18
N LYS A 124 22.13 -0.50 19.36
CA LYS A 124 22.96 0.40 20.19
C LYS A 124 23.37 1.64 19.41
N ASN A 125 23.85 1.44 18.18
CA ASN A 125 24.41 2.50 17.35
C ASN A 125 23.39 2.93 16.27
N ARG A 126 22.20 3.38 16.69
CA ARG A 126 21.22 3.96 15.75
C ARG A 126 21.62 5.39 15.39
N PRO A 127 21.85 5.74 14.11
CA PRO A 127 22.01 7.14 13.73
C PRO A 127 20.73 7.93 13.99
N GLU A 128 20.88 9.19 14.44
CA GLU A 128 19.79 10.13 14.80
C GLU A 128 18.67 10.16 13.75
N MET A 129 19.02 10.28 12.48
CA MET A 129 18.07 10.32 11.35
C MET A 129 17.12 9.12 11.33
N PHE A 130 17.61 7.91 11.66
CA PHE A 130 16.76 6.72 11.68
C PHE A 130 15.90 6.64 12.95
N THR A 131 16.33 7.25 14.05
CA THR A 131 15.49 7.45 15.24
C THR A 131 14.35 8.39 14.91
N GLU A 132 14.62 9.54 14.29
CA GLU A 132 13.59 10.48 13.84
C GLU A 132 12.61 9.85 12.85
N MET A 133 13.11 9.03 11.89
CA MET A 133 12.26 8.27 10.97
C MET A 133 11.34 7.31 11.73
N ASN A 134 11.83 6.64 12.78
CA ASN A 134 11.03 5.75 13.61
C ASN A 134 9.88 6.49 14.30
N ASP A 135 10.22 7.57 14.99
CA ASP A 135 9.27 8.33 15.80
C ASP A 135 8.20 8.97 14.92
N TYR A 136 8.62 9.46 13.74
CA TYR A 136 7.69 9.89 12.70
C TYR A 136 6.76 8.75 12.27
N MET A 137 7.30 7.56 11.99
CA MET A 137 6.50 6.43 11.50
C MET A 137 5.53 5.88 12.54
N GLU A 138 5.90 5.86 13.82
CA GLU A 138 5.00 5.49 14.91
C GLU A 138 3.81 6.46 14.98
N THR A 139 4.10 7.76 14.94
CA THR A 139 3.07 8.79 14.93
C THR A 139 2.20 8.70 13.67
N PHE A 140 2.83 8.59 12.50
CA PHE A 140 2.14 8.48 11.21
C PHE A 140 1.22 7.27 11.18
N SER A 141 1.72 6.09 11.59
CA SER A 141 0.95 4.85 11.65
C SER A 141 -0.29 5.00 12.52
N GLN A 142 -0.16 5.59 13.71
CA GLN A 142 -1.31 5.86 14.58
C GLN A 142 -2.33 6.78 13.91
N LYS A 143 -1.88 7.88 13.31
CA LYS A 143 -2.77 8.88 12.70
C LYS A 143 -3.47 8.35 11.45
N ILE A 144 -2.75 7.68 10.55
CA ILE A 144 -3.35 7.15 9.32
C ILE A 144 -4.36 6.05 9.60
N ASN A 145 -4.11 5.19 10.62
CA ASN A 145 -5.06 4.19 11.05
C ASN A 145 -6.35 4.80 11.63
N ILE A 146 -6.24 5.89 12.39
CA ILE A 146 -7.41 6.60 12.92
C ILE A 146 -8.19 7.24 11.76
N LEU A 147 -7.49 7.91 10.86
CA LEU A 147 -8.09 8.56 9.69
C LEU A 147 -8.83 7.57 8.79
N ASP A 148 -8.20 6.43 8.49
CA ASP A 148 -8.80 5.34 7.72
C ASP A 148 -10.08 4.80 8.39
N LYS A 149 -10.05 4.55 9.70
CA LYS A 149 -11.22 4.09 10.46
C LYS A 149 -12.36 5.10 10.45
N ILE A 150 -12.05 6.39 10.61
CA ILE A 150 -13.06 7.46 10.60
C ILE A 150 -13.66 7.59 9.19
N ALA A 151 -12.85 7.56 8.15
CA ALA A 151 -13.33 7.65 6.77
C ALA A 151 -14.28 6.50 6.41
N HIS A 152 -13.93 5.26 6.78
CA HIS A 152 -14.81 4.11 6.60
C HIS A 152 -16.11 4.23 7.40
N ARG A 153 -16.05 4.79 8.60
CA ARG A 153 -17.24 5.03 9.42
C ARG A 153 -18.18 6.06 8.77
N ILE A 154 -17.63 7.20 8.32
CA ILE A 154 -18.39 8.23 7.60
C ILE A 154 -19.05 7.61 6.37
N TYR A 155 -18.29 6.88 5.54
CA TYR A 155 -18.83 6.24 4.36
C TYR A 155 -19.99 5.27 4.69
N LYS A 156 -19.85 4.50 5.77
CA LYS A 156 -20.89 3.58 6.23
C LYS A 156 -22.16 4.32 6.65
N GLU A 157 -22.03 5.32 7.51
CA GLU A 157 -23.16 6.10 8.03
C GLU A 157 -23.89 6.84 6.89
N GLU A 158 -23.14 7.41 5.94
CA GLU A 158 -23.69 8.05 4.74
C GLU A 158 -24.41 7.04 3.82
N ARG A 159 -23.90 5.82 3.69
CA ARG A 159 -24.56 4.76 2.93
C ARG A 159 -25.88 4.33 3.56
N GLU A 160 -25.92 4.20 4.87
CA GLU A 160 -27.14 3.87 5.60
C GLU A 160 -28.18 4.98 5.44
N TYR A 161 -27.78 6.25 5.58
CA TYR A 161 -28.65 7.40 5.35
C TYR A 161 -29.17 7.48 3.91
N PHE A 162 -28.29 7.26 2.92
CA PHE A 162 -28.67 7.22 1.51
C PHE A 162 -29.72 6.16 1.20
N ASN A 163 -29.57 4.96 1.77
CA ASN A 163 -30.54 3.88 1.58
C ASN A 163 -31.91 4.24 2.16
N GLU A 164 -31.96 4.93 3.31
CA GLU A 164 -33.21 5.42 3.88
C GLU A 164 -33.84 6.51 3.00
N MET A 165 -33.04 7.46 2.52
CA MET A 165 -33.52 8.55 1.64
C MET A 165 -34.15 8.00 0.36
N LYS A 166 -33.60 6.92 -0.21
CA LYS A 166 -34.13 6.27 -1.41
C LYS A 166 -35.57 5.76 -1.25
N GLU A 167 -36.00 5.42 -0.04
CA GLU A 167 -37.36 4.94 0.23
C GLU A 167 -38.40 6.06 0.21
N TYR A 168 -38.01 7.31 0.50
CA TYR A 168 -38.96 8.42 0.60
C TYR A 168 -39.55 8.83 -0.75
N GLY A 169 -38.79 8.75 -1.85
CA GLY A 169 -39.30 9.11 -3.18
C GLY A 169 -40.53 8.30 -3.60
N PRO A 170 -40.46 6.95 -3.56
CA PRO A 170 -41.61 6.07 -3.78
C PRO A 170 -42.78 6.35 -2.83
N ILE A 171 -42.53 6.60 -1.54
CA ILE A 171 -43.57 6.90 -0.54
C ILE A 171 -44.35 8.16 -0.94
N HIS A 172 -43.67 9.26 -1.28
CA HIS A 172 -44.34 10.51 -1.69
C HIS A 172 -45.07 10.35 -3.03
N THR A 173 -44.53 9.54 -3.94
CA THR A 173 -45.19 9.22 -5.22
C THR A 173 -46.49 8.45 -4.98
N LEU A 174 -46.47 7.42 -4.13
CA LEU A 174 -47.66 6.64 -3.78
C LEU A 174 -48.69 7.48 -3.04
N TRP A 175 -48.25 8.30 -2.09
CA TRP A 175 -49.14 9.21 -1.36
C TRP A 175 -49.82 10.21 -2.32
N SER A 176 -49.10 10.72 -3.32
CA SER A 176 -49.69 11.63 -4.31
C SER A 176 -50.87 11.05 -5.10
N ALA A 177 -50.99 9.72 -5.17
CA ALA A 177 -52.11 9.05 -5.84
C ALA A 177 -53.41 9.04 -5.01
N SER A 178 -53.31 9.33 -3.71
CA SER A 178 -54.44 9.34 -2.77
C SER A 178 -54.93 10.75 -2.44
N GLU A 179 -54.28 11.78 -2.98
CA GLU A 179 -54.54 13.19 -2.67
C GLU A 179 -54.99 13.93 -3.93
N GLU A 180 -55.92 14.89 -3.81
CA GLU A 180 -56.37 15.72 -4.94
C GLU A 180 -55.65 17.08 -4.96
N ASP A 181 -55.68 17.82 -3.85
CA ASP A 181 -55.19 19.20 -3.79
C ASP A 181 -53.66 19.33 -3.72
N ILE A 182 -52.97 18.32 -3.17
CA ILE A 182 -51.52 18.37 -2.89
C ILE A 182 -50.70 17.38 -3.73
N ALA A 183 -51.34 16.67 -4.67
CA ALA A 183 -50.69 15.62 -5.46
C ALA A 183 -49.43 16.11 -6.19
N ASP A 184 -49.51 17.26 -6.85
CA ASP A 184 -48.39 17.79 -7.62
C ASP A 184 -47.25 18.29 -6.72
N SER A 185 -47.57 18.83 -5.54
CA SER A 185 -46.58 19.18 -4.52
C SER A 185 -45.85 17.94 -4.01
N LEU A 186 -46.57 16.84 -3.75
CA LEU A 186 -45.99 15.56 -3.31
C LEU A 186 -45.10 14.94 -4.40
N LYS A 187 -45.50 14.99 -5.67
CA LYS A 187 -44.65 14.58 -6.81
C LYS A 187 -43.41 15.47 -6.93
N GLY A 188 -43.54 16.77 -6.66
CA GLY A 188 -42.43 17.71 -6.59
C GLY A 188 -41.41 17.30 -5.51
N VAL A 189 -41.89 16.98 -4.31
CA VAL A 189 -41.05 16.45 -3.21
C VAL A 189 -40.35 15.16 -3.60
N ALA A 190 -41.08 14.21 -4.21
CA ALA A 190 -40.49 12.96 -4.69
C ALA A 190 -39.37 13.21 -5.72
N SER A 191 -39.57 14.14 -6.66
CA SER A 191 -38.55 14.51 -7.64
C SER A 191 -37.34 15.18 -6.99
N CYS A 192 -37.52 16.02 -5.98
CA CYS A 192 -36.42 16.61 -5.22
C CYS A 192 -35.62 15.55 -4.47
N ILE A 193 -36.28 14.58 -3.84
CA ILE A 193 -35.62 13.47 -3.15
C ILE A 193 -34.78 12.64 -4.13
N ASP A 194 -35.30 12.34 -5.32
CA ASP A 194 -34.55 11.61 -6.36
C ASP A 194 -33.27 12.37 -6.79
N LYS A 195 -33.35 13.70 -6.91
CA LYS A 195 -32.17 14.54 -7.18
C LYS A 195 -31.16 14.48 -6.04
N CYS A 196 -31.60 14.60 -4.78
CA CYS A 196 -30.73 14.47 -3.61
C CYS A 196 -30.06 13.08 -3.55
N CYS A 197 -30.80 12.02 -3.89
CA CYS A 197 -30.26 10.66 -3.97
C CYS A 197 -29.16 10.57 -5.02
N LYS A 198 -29.37 11.09 -6.23
CA LYS A 198 -28.35 11.07 -7.30
C LYS A 198 -27.09 11.85 -6.91
N ALA A 199 -27.25 13.02 -6.31
CA ALA A 199 -26.11 13.81 -5.81
C ALA A 199 -25.35 13.04 -4.71
N THR A 200 -26.07 12.43 -3.77
CA THR A 200 -25.49 11.61 -2.69
C THR A 200 -24.73 10.41 -3.23
N GLU A 201 -25.32 9.67 -4.17
CA GLU A 201 -24.70 8.50 -4.81
C GLU A 201 -23.37 8.86 -5.50
N LYS A 202 -23.35 9.99 -6.22
CA LYS A 202 -22.15 10.53 -6.88
C LYS A 202 -21.07 10.95 -5.87
N ARG A 203 -21.45 11.59 -4.76
CA ARG A 203 -20.51 11.94 -3.68
C ARG A 203 -19.93 10.68 -3.03
N MET A 204 -20.78 9.70 -2.77
CA MET A 204 -20.38 8.42 -2.18
C MET A 204 -19.40 7.64 -3.06
N ALA A 205 -19.63 7.59 -4.38
CA ALA A 205 -18.70 6.98 -5.32
C ALA A 205 -17.32 7.67 -5.28
N GLY A 206 -17.28 9.00 -5.14
CA GLY A 206 -16.03 9.73 -4.96
C GLY A 206 -15.28 9.34 -3.67
N LEU A 207 -16.01 9.08 -2.58
CA LEU A 207 -15.40 8.59 -1.33
C LEU A 207 -14.87 7.16 -1.46
N SER A 208 -15.66 6.24 -2.05
CA SER A 208 -15.29 4.83 -2.17
C SER A 208 -14.16 4.58 -3.16
N GLU A 209 -14.13 5.31 -4.28
CA GLU A 209 -13.15 5.10 -5.35
C GLU A 209 -11.84 5.87 -5.16
N ASN A 210 -11.87 7.01 -4.46
CA ASN A 210 -10.70 7.90 -4.35
C ASN A 210 -10.15 8.00 -2.92
N LEU A 211 -11.00 8.31 -1.94
CA LEU A 211 -10.52 8.57 -0.57
C LEU A 211 -10.13 7.29 0.16
N LEU A 212 -11.06 6.34 0.29
CA LEU A 212 -10.84 5.12 1.07
C LEU A 212 -9.63 4.31 0.59
N PRO A 213 -9.44 4.06 -0.72
CA PRO A 213 -8.32 3.25 -1.19
C PRO A 213 -6.96 3.88 -0.88
N ILE A 214 -6.85 5.22 -0.99
CA ILE A 214 -5.60 5.94 -0.74
C ILE A 214 -5.26 5.94 0.75
N LEU A 215 -6.23 6.21 1.64
CA LEU A 215 -5.98 6.14 3.08
C LEU A 215 -5.52 4.75 3.50
N HIS A 216 -6.19 3.71 3.02
CA HIS A 216 -5.85 2.34 3.32
C HIS A 216 -4.47 1.95 2.73
N GLU A 217 -4.13 2.39 1.53
CA GLU A 217 -2.80 2.21 0.95
C GLU A 217 -1.70 2.76 1.88
N TYR A 218 -1.92 3.93 2.50
CA TYR A 218 -0.95 4.51 3.44
C TYR A 218 -0.95 3.86 4.82
N VAL A 219 -2.02 3.19 5.24
CA VAL A 219 -1.98 2.24 6.37
C VAL A 219 -0.99 1.11 6.04
N LEU A 220 -1.10 0.48 4.87
CA LEU A 220 -0.22 -0.60 4.45
C LEU A 220 1.24 -0.15 4.28
N TYR A 221 1.47 1.05 3.73
CA TYR A 221 2.81 1.63 3.68
C TYR A 221 3.42 1.81 5.07
N SER A 222 2.60 2.19 6.07
CA SER A 222 3.10 2.35 7.44
C SER A 222 3.67 1.04 8.00
N GLU A 223 3.02 -0.09 7.73
CA GLU A 223 3.49 -1.42 8.14
C GLU A 223 4.78 -1.80 7.42
N ILE A 224 4.86 -1.54 6.11
CA ILE A 224 6.04 -1.83 5.28
C ILE A 224 7.25 -1.03 5.78
N LEU A 225 7.08 0.28 6.02
CA LEU A 225 8.14 1.16 6.48
C LEU A 225 8.66 0.76 7.86
N MET A 226 7.78 0.42 8.79
CA MET A 226 8.18 -0.14 10.09
C MET A 226 8.97 -1.44 9.92
N GLY A 227 8.55 -2.31 9.00
CA GLY A 227 9.27 -3.54 8.65
C GLY A 227 10.65 -3.29 8.05
N VAL A 228 10.78 -2.28 7.18
CA VAL A 228 12.05 -1.87 6.56
C VAL A 228 13.01 -1.30 7.61
N LEU A 229 12.54 -0.40 8.49
CA LEU A 229 13.32 0.14 9.60
C LEU A 229 13.83 -0.98 10.51
N LYS A 230 12.97 -1.94 10.85
CA LYS A 230 13.36 -3.11 11.64
C LYS A 230 14.43 -3.96 10.95
N ARG A 231 14.33 -4.19 9.64
CA ARG A 231 15.35 -4.94 8.88
C ARG A 231 16.68 -4.17 8.84
N ARG A 232 16.65 -2.85 8.68
CA ARG A 232 17.85 -2.00 8.78
C ARG A 232 18.50 -2.13 10.16
N ASP A 233 17.71 -2.07 11.23
CA ASP A 233 18.23 -2.18 12.59
C ASP A 233 18.78 -3.58 12.91
N GLN A 234 18.24 -4.63 12.28
CA GLN A 234 18.84 -5.97 12.35
C GLN A 234 20.22 -6.02 11.73
N ILE A 235 20.43 -5.38 10.58
CA ILE A 235 21.74 -5.31 9.91
C ILE A 235 22.74 -4.53 10.80
N GLN A 236 22.32 -3.42 11.41
CA GLN A 236 23.14 -2.69 12.38
C GLN A 236 23.46 -3.54 13.62
N GLY A 237 22.48 -4.27 14.16
CA GLY A 237 22.68 -5.14 15.32
C GLY A 237 23.62 -6.31 15.05
N GLU A 238 23.66 -6.84 13.81
CA GLU A 238 24.64 -7.84 13.35
C GLU A 238 26.07 -7.27 13.42
N LEU A 239 26.27 -6.04 12.93
CA LEU A 239 27.55 -5.33 13.01
C LEU A 239 27.96 -5.09 14.47
N ASP A 240 27.09 -4.47 15.27
CA ASP A 240 27.36 -4.16 16.68
C ASP A 240 27.76 -5.43 17.46
N SER A 241 27.07 -6.55 17.22
CA SER A 241 27.38 -7.83 17.87
C SER A 241 28.74 -8.39 17.46
N LYS A 242 29.16 -8.24 16.21
CA LYS A 242 30.46 -8.69 15.71
C LYS A 242 31.61 -7.81 16.22
N VAL A 243 31.39 -6.49 16.29
CA VAL A 243 32.33 -5.54 16.89
C VAL A 243 32.54 -5.84 18.38
N ASP A 244 31.45 -6.04 19.13
CA ASP A 244 31.51 -6.43 20.54
C ASP A 244 32.25 -7.78 20.73
N ALA A 245 32.05 -8.75 19.83
CA ALA A 245 32.73 -10.04 19.89
C ALA A 245 34.25 -9.92 19.63
N LEU A 246 34.66 -9.08 18.67
CA LEU A 246 36.07 -8.80 18.39
C LEU A 246 36.76 -8.11 19.57
N ALA A 247 36.09 -7.12 20.20
CA ALA A 247 36.63 -6.44 21.37
C ALA A 247 36.95 -7.41 22.53
N ASN A 248 36.21 -8.52 22.63
CA ASN A 248 36.34 -9.53 23.68
C ASN A 248 37.30 -10.69 23.35
N LYS A 249 37.74 -10.89 22.10
CA LYS A 249 38.61 -12.01 21.68
C LYS A 249 39.96 -11.55 21.12
N LYS A 250 41.07 -12.04 21.69
CA LYS A 250 42.44 -11.67 21.28
C LYS A 250 43.02 -12.47 20.10
N THR A 251 42.50 -13.67 19.79
CA THR A 251 43.19 -14.69 18.97
C THR A 251 42.70 -14.89 17.52
N GLU A 252 41.71 -14.14 17.03
CA GLU A 252 41.14 -14.33 15.68
C GLU A 252 40.95 -13.00 14.92
N LYS A 253 41.80 -12.00 15.19
CA LYS A 253 41.57 -10.59 14.79
C LYS A 253 41.37 -10.38 13.27
N ASP A 254 42.14 -11.06 12.44
CA ASP A 254 42.15 -10.81 10.98
C ASP A 254 40.84 -11.27 10.30
N LEU A 255 40.32 -12.44 10.68
CA LEU A 255 39.03 -12.97 10.18
C LEU A 255 37.85 -12.11 10.62
N PHE A 256 37.86 -11.64 11.87
CA PHE A 256 36.83 -10.71 12.36
C PHE A 256 36.89 -9.35 11.66
N SER A 257 38.09 -8.89 11.30
CA SER A 257 38.28 -7.60 10.61
C SER A 257 37.64 -7.59 9.22
N GLU A 258 37.79 -8.68 8.44
CA GLU A 258 37.17 -8.78 7.11
C GLU A 258 35.63 -8.89 7.19
N ASP A 259 35.13 -9.70 8.13
CA ASP A 259 33.70 -9.87 8.39
C ASP A 259 33.02 -8.55 8.82
N ILE A 260 33.71 -7.76 9.65
CA ILE A 260 33.23 -6.45 10.09
C ILE A 260 33.17 -5.48 8.91
N GLY A 261 34.21 -5.39 8.08
CA GLY A 261 34.19 -4.53 6.89
C GLY A 261 33.01 -4.84 5.95
N LYS A 262 32.73 -6.13 5.70
CA LYS A 262 31.56 -6.53 4.89
C LYS A 262 30.22 -6.11 5.52
N LEU A 263 30.12 -6.11 6.85
CA LEU A 263 28.93 -5.67 7.56
C LEU A 263 28.80 -4.15 7.59
N GLU A 264 29.91 -3.41 7.69
CA GLU A 264 29.96 -1.96 7.57
C GLU A 264 29.44 -1.52 6.19
N ASP A 265 29.96 -2.12 5.12
CA ASP A 265 29.49 -1.87 3.74
C ASP A 265 27.98 -2.16 3.61
N LYS A 266 27.52 -3.27 4.20
CA LYS A 266 26.10 -3.67 4.18
C LYS A 266 25.21 -2.68 4.94
N VAL A 267 25.65 -2.19 6.10
CA VAL A 267 24.95 -1.15 6.88
C VAL A 267 24.91 0.16 6.09
N GLU A 268 26.01 0.55 5.46
CA GLU A 268 26.07 1.78 4.66
C GLU A 268 25.12 1.70 3.46
N CYS A 269 25.14 0.58 2.72
CA CYS A 269 24.20 0.32 1.63
C CYS A 269 22.74 0.37 2.10
N ALA A 270 22.44 -0.28 3.22
CA ALA A 270 21.10 -0.27 3.83
C ALA A 270 20.65 1.16 4.20
N ASN A 271 21.54 1.94 4.80
CA ASN A 271 21.26 3.32 5.21
C ASN A 271 20.99 4.22 3.99
N ASN A 272 21.84 4.14 2.97
CA ASN A 272 21.72 4.95 1.75
C ASN A 272 20.45 4.60 0.96
N ALA A 273 20.15 3.31 0.83
CA ALA A 273 18.95 2.81 0.18
C ALA A 273 17.68 3.32 0.87
N LEU A 274 17.57 3.12 2.20
CA LEU A 274 16.40 3.55 2.96
C LEU A 274 16.23 5.07 2.95
N LYS A 275 17.33 5.83 3.05
CA LYS A 275 17.28 7.30 3.00
C LYS A 275 16.72 7.81 1.67
N ALA A 276 17.22 7.29 0.56
CA ALA A 276 16.75 7.70 -0.76
C ALA A 276 15.26 7.36 -0.99
N ASP A 277 14.84 6.17 -0.54
CA ASP A 277 13.45 5.72 -0.67
C ASP A 277 12.50 6.48 0.25
N TRP A 278 12.95 6.85 1.45
CA TRP A 278 12.19 7.65 2.39
C TRP A 278 11.75 8.99 1.81
N ASP A 279 12.67 9.71 1.18
CA ASP A 279 12.36 11.00 0.56
C ASP A 279 11.38 10.85 -0.62
N ARG A 280 11.59 9.82 -1.45
CA ARG A 280 10.67 9.46 -2.54
C ARG A 280 9.29 9.11 -2.02
N TRP A 281 9.20 8.29 -0.97
CA TRP A 281 7.94 7.93 -0.33
C TRP A 281 7.22 9.15 0.22
N LYS A 282 7.92 10.06 0.91
CA LYS A 282 7.34 11.31 1.43
C LYS A 282 6.75 12.18 0.32
N GLN A 283 7.47 12.35 -0.79
CA GLN A 283 6.98 13.11 -1.94
C GLN A 283 5.73 12.47 -2.52
N ASN A 284 5.76 11.15 -2.76
CA ASN A 284 4.62 10.40 -3.25
C ASN A 284 3.40 10.52 -2.31
N MET A 285 3.62 10.38 -1.00
CA MET A 285 2.59 10.56 0.02
C MET A 285 1.95 11.95 -0.03
N GLN A 286 2.77 13.00 -0.10
CA GLN A 286 2.25 14.36 -0.17
C GLN A 286 1.46 14.61 -1.44
N CYS A 287 1.93 14.12 -2.59
CA CYS A 287 1.23 14.24 -3.86
C CYS A 287 -0.12 13.50 -3.84
N ASP A 288 -0.11 12.23 -3.41
CA ASP A 288 -1.30 11.39 -3.38
C ASP A 288 -2.35 11.94 -2.40
N MET A 289 -1.93 12.33 -1.19
CA MET A 289 -2.83 12.94 -0.19
C MET A 289 -3.41 14.26 -0.70
N ARG A 290 -2.58 15.15 -1.25
CA ARG A 290 -3.05 16.43 -1.81
C ARG A 290 -4.09 16.20 -2.89
N SER A 291 -3.78 15.37 -3.87
CA SER A 291 -4.70 15.06 -4.97
C SER A 291 -6.03 14.49 -4.46
N THR A 292 -5.96 13.59 -3.47
CA THR A 292 -7.14 12.94 -2.90
C THR A 292 -8.01 13.92 -2.13
N PHE A 293 -7.42 14.74 -1.24
CA PHE A 293 -8.19 15.71 -0.47
C PHE A 293 -8.75 16.85 -1.33
N THR A 294 -8.03 17.29 -2.38
CA THR A 294 -8.56 18.24 -3.36
C THR A 294 -9.76 17.64 -4.08
N ASN A 295 -9.69 16.39 -4.54
CA ASN A 295 -10.82 15.72 -5.19
C ASN A 295 -12.03 15.57 -4.26
N VAL A 296 -11.82 15.25 -2.98
CA VAL A 296 -12.89 15.19 -1.98
C VAL A 296 -13.53 16.57 -1.78
N ALA A 297 -12.72 17.63 -1.69
CA ALA A 297 -13.23 18.98 -1.53
C ALA A 297 -14.07 19.42 -2.74
N GLU A 298 -13.60 19.19 -3.97
CA GLU A 298 -14.33 19.48 -5.20
C GLU A 298 -15.64 18.67 -5.30
N ASN A 299 -15.60 17.38 -4.96
CA ASN A 299 -16.80 16.54 -4.94
C ASN A 299 -17.82 17.04 -3.90
N ASN A 300 -17.37 17.49 -2.73
CA ASN A 300 -18.24 18.04 -1.71
C ASN A 300 -18.85 19.39 -2.13
N LEU A 301 -18.06 20.28 -2.72
CA LEU A 301 -18.57 21.55 -3.25
C LEU A 301 -19.69 21.30 -4.26
N ARG A 302 -19.43 20.44 -5.24
CA ARG A 302 -20.42 20.07 -6.24
C ARG A 302 -21.67 19.44 -5.63
N TYR A 303 -21.53 18.59 -4.61
CA TYR A 303 -22.66 17.98 -3.92
C TYR A 303 -23.56 19.01 -3.22
N TYR A 304 -22.99 20.04 -2.60
CA TYR A 304 -23.78 21.07 -1.90
C TYR A 304 -24.32 22.16 -2.84
N GLU A 305 -23.77 22.28 -4.04
CA GLU A 305 -24.29 23.16 -5.11
C GLU A 305 -25.46 22.54 -5.90
N GLU A 306 -25.46 21.22 -6.08
CA GLU A 306 -26.53 20.42 -6.74
C GLU A 306 -27.80 20.31 -5.87
#